data_AF-A0AAW5KEW7-F1
#
_entry.id   AF-A0AAW5KEW7-F1
#
_cell.length_a   1.000
_cell.length_b   1.000
_cell.length_c   1.000
_cell.angle_alpha   90.00
_cell.angle_beta   90.00
_cell.angle_gamma   90.00
#
_symmetry.space_group_name_H-M   'P 1'
#
loop_
_entity.id
_entity.type
_entity.pdbx_description
1 polymer ?
#
loop_
_entity_poly.entity_id
_entity_poly.type
_entity_poly.pdbx_seq_one_letter_code
_entity_poly.pdbx_strand_id
1 'polypeptide(L)'
;PIPPKITQLTGIDDTMVRDAPSEREAVGEFLAFCGNRTQVAHNADFDTGFIAAAAARHGLPFQNTYIDTVLLTQMIHRDLRNYKLDTVAKYLELP
;
A
#
# COMPACT_ATOMS: atom_id res chain seq x y z
N PRO A 1 -17.55 -8.40 -11.54
CA PRO A 1 -18.15 -7.49 -10.53
C PRO A 1 -17.38 -7.61 -9.22
N ILE A 2 -17.19 -6.51 -8.51
CA ILE A 2 -16.53 -6.49 -7.20
C ILE A 2 -17.41 -7.25 -6.19
N PRO A 3 -16.86 -8.22 -5.42
CA PRO A 3 -17.65 -8.97 -4.46
C PRO A 3 -18.26 -8.07 -3.37
N PRO A 4 -19.51 -8.30 -2.91
CA PRO A 4 -20.18 -7.44 -1.93
C PRO A 4 -19.38 -7.24 -0.63
N LYS A 5 -18.68 -8.28 -0.17
CA LYS A 5 -17.82 -8.20 1.03
C LYS A 5 -16.66 -7.21 0.86
N ILE A 6 -16.10 -7.10 -0.35
CA ILE A 6 -15.00 -6.16 -0.64
C ILE A 6 -15.54 -4.74 -0.73
N THR A 7 -16.69 -4.54 -1.38
CA THR A 7 -17.37 -3.23 -1.38
C THR A 7 -17.74 -2.78 0.02
N GLN A 8 -18.23 -3.67 0.89
CA GLN A 8 -18.50 -3.32 2.29
C GLN A 8 -17.23 -2.94 3.07
N LEU A 9 -16.11 -3.64 2.81
CA LEU A 9 -14.85 -3.42 3.51
C LEU A 9 -14.14 -2.14 3.07
N THR A 10 -14.17 -1.85 1.77
CA THR A 10 -13.36 -0.78 1.14
C THR A 10 -14.17 0.44 0.76
N GLY A 11 -15.49 0.31 0.63
CA GLY A 11 -16.37 1.32 0.05
C GLY A 11 -16.31 1.40 -1.48
N ILE A 12 -15.47 0.59 -2.16
CA ILE A 12 -15.28 0.64 -3.60
C ILE A 12 -16.28 -0.28 -4.30
N ASP A 13 -17.08 0.26 -5.22
CA ASP A 13 -18.05 -0.48 -6.02
C ASP A 13 -17.72 -0.50 -7.53
N ASP A 14 -18.45 -1.30 -8.30
CA ASP A 14 -18.26 -1.45 -9.75
C ASP A 14 -18.47 -0.13 -10.53
N THR A 15 -19.21 0.83 -9.97
CA THR A 15 -19.44 2.13 -10.63
C THR A 15 -18.23 3.04 -10.51
N MET A 16 -17.52 3.00 -9.38
CA MET A 16 -16.31 3.80 -9.15
C MET A 16 -15.15 3.40 -10.06
N VAL A 17 -15.07 2.13 -10.46
CA VAL A 17 -13.96 1.59 -11.26
C VAL A 17 -14.33 1.38 -12.74
N ARG A 18 -15.56 1.70 -13.15
CA ARG A 18 -16.05 1.45 -14.51
C ARG A 18 -15.19 2.12 -15.58
N ASP A 19 -14.87 3.39 -15.36
CA ASP A 19 -14.12 4.25 -16.27
C ASP A 19 -12.73 4.60 -15.72
N ALA A 20 -12.28 3.86 -14.70
CA ALA A 20 -10.95 4.04 -14.10
C ALA A 20 -9.86 3.53 -15.06
N PRO A 21 -8.61 4.01 -14.90
CA PRO A 21 -7.48 3.54 -15.70
C PRO A 21 -7.31 2.02 -15.64
N SER A 22 -6.78 1.44 -16.71
CA SER A 22 -6.36 0.04 -16.69
C SER A 22 -5.23 -0.19 -15.67
N GLU A 23 -5.04 -1.43 -15.23
CA GLU A 23 -3.95 -1.77 -14.30
C GLU A 23 -2.57 -1.30 -14.81
N ARG A 24 -2.33 -1.43 -16.13
CA ARG A 24 -1.08 -0.99 -16.75
C ARG A 24 -0.89 0.52 -16.66
N GLU A 25 -1.93 1.29 -16.95
CA GLU A 25 -1.89 2.76 -16.88
C GLU A 25 -1.71 3.21 -15.43
N ALA A 26 -2.53 2.70 -14.51
CA ALA A 26 -2.48 3.08 -13.10
C ALA A 26 -1.12 2.78 -12.46
N VAL A 27 -0.57 1.58 -12.69
CA VAL A 27 0.76 1.22 -12.18
C VAL A 27 1.85 2.04 -12.87
N GLY A 28 1.77 2.25 -14.18
CA GLY A 28 2.73 3.09 -14.90
C GLY A 28 2.78 4.51 -14.36
N GLU A 29 1.63 5.14 -14.16
CA GLU A 29 1.51 6.48 -13.57
C GLU A 29 2.00 6.52 -12.13
N PHE A 30 1.67 5.52 -11.31
CA PHE A 30 2.15 5.41 -9.94
C PHE A 30 3.69 5.31 -9.88
N LEU A 31 4.29 4.46 -10.72
CA LEU A 31 5.74 4.30 -10.79
C LEU A 31 6.43 5.59 -11.27
N ALA A 32 5.84 6.28 -12.24
CA ALA A 32 6.33 7.58 -12.71
C ALA A 32 6.26 8.64 -11.60
N PHE A 33 5.17 8.65 -10.83
CA PHE A 33 5.01 9.53 -9.67
C PHE A 33 6.06 9.24 -8.59
N CYS A 34 6.27 7.96 -8.24
CA CYS A 34 7.30 7.57 -7.28
C CYS A 34 8.70 7.96 -7.74
N GLY A 35 9.01 7.77 -9.03
CA GLY A 35 10.36 7.95 -9.57
C GLY A 35 11.37 7.12 -8.78
N ASN A 36 12.47 7.72 -8.35
CA ASN A 36 13.52 7.05 -7.56
C ASN A 36 13.36 7.22 -6.04
N ARG A 37 12.21 7.70 -5.56
CA ARG A 37 12.02 7.96 -4.12
C ARG A 37 11.86 6.66 -3.35
N THR A 38 12.33 6.67 -2.11
CA THR A 38 12.05 5.61 -1.14
C THR A 38 10.57 5.63 -0.78
N GLN A 39 9.93 4.47 -0.87
CA GLN A 39 8.54 4.30 -0.47
C GLN A 39 8.49 3.99 1.03
N VAL A 40 7.60 4.67 1.75
CA VAL A 40 7.41 4.43 3.19
C VAL A 40 5.95 4.08 3.40
N ALA A 41 5.70 2.89 3.93
CA ALA A 41 4.36 2.40 4.18
C ALA A 41 4.29 1.61 5.49
N HIS A 42 3.07 1.36 5.96
CA HIS A 42 2.82 0.53 7.13
C HIS A 42 2.44 -0.86 6.67
N ASN A 43 3.23 -1.87 7.05
CA ASN A 43 3.16 -3.22 6.49
C ASN A 43 3.53 -3.23 4.98
N ALA A 44 4.62 -2.53 4.64
CA ALA A 44 5.01 -2.20 3.27
C ALA A 44 5.20 -3.42 2.34
N ASP A 45 5.58 -4.59 2.87
CA ASP A 45 5.72 -5.82 2.09
C ASP A 45 4.41 -6.22 1.39
N PHE A 46 3.26 -5.92 1.99
CA PHE A 46 1.96 -6.21 1.40
C PHE A 46 1.73 -5.37 0.14
N ASP A 47 1.73 -4.03 0.27
CA ASP A 47 1.46 -3.12 -0.84
C ASP A 47 2.49 -3.24 -1.96
N THR A 48 3.78 -3.29 -1.61
CA THR A 48 4.87 -3.42 -2.60
C THR A 48 4.80 -4.75 -3.34
N GLY A 49 4.32 -5.83 -2.70
CA GLY A 49 4.04 -7.10 -3.36
C GLY A 49 2.98 -6.99 -4.47
N PHE A 50 1.89 -6.26 -4.23
CA PHE A 50 0.86 -6.02 -5.27
C PHE A 50 1.40 -5.18 -6.43
N ILE A 51 2.13 -4.10 -6.11
CA ILE A 51 2.71 -3.21 -7.12
C ILE A 51 3.75 -3.96 -7.96
N ALA A 52 4.65 -4.71 -7.33
CA ALA A 52 5.66 -5.50 -8.01
C ALA A 52 5.03 -6.56 -8.93
N ALA A 53 3.99 -7.25 -8.46
CA ALA A 53 3.29 -8.25 -9.27
C ALA A 53 2.58 -7.62 -10.48
N ALA A 54 1.95 -6.45 -10.30
CA ALA A 54 1.31 -5.73 -11.38
C ALA A 54 2.33 -5.16 -12.39
N ALA A 55 3.43 -4.59 -11.90
CA ALA A 55 4.53 -4.13 -12.74
C ALA A 55 5.12 -5.29 -13.57
N ALA A 56 5.34 -6.45 -12.95
CA ALA A 56 5.83 -7.65 -13.64
C ALA A 56 4.87 -8.15 -14.74
N ARG A 57 3.55 -8.15 -14.51
CA ARG A 57 2.55 -8.51 -15.53
C ARG A 57 2.64 -7.63 -16.79
N HIS A 58 3.03 -6.37 -16.63
CA HIS A 58 3.09 -5.39 -17.71
C HIS A 58 4.51 -5.08 -18.19
N GLY A 59 5.53 -5.82 -17.70
CA GLY A 59 6.93 -5.60 -18.06
C GLY A 59 7.49 -4.25 -17.60
N LEU A 60 6.92 -3.66 -16.55
CA LEU A 60 7.37 -2.40 -15.95
C LEU A 60 8.42 -2.68 -14.87
N PRO A 61 9.51 -1.90 -14.80
CA PRO A 61 10.51 -2.06 -13.76
C PRO A 61 9.99 -1.54 -12.41
N PHE A 62 10.16 -2.34 -11.36
CA PHE A 62 9.93 -1.91 -9.98
C PHE A 62 11.21 -2.12 -9.17
N GLN A 63 11.91 -1.02 -8.86
CA GLN A 63 13.23 -1.05 -8.21
C GLN A 63 13.34 -0.09 -7.02
N ASN A 64 12.22 0.50 -6.61
CA ASN A 64 12.21 1.41 -5.49
C ASN A 64 12.62 0.70 -4.21
N THR A 65 13.50 1.34 -3.44
CA THR A 65 13.71 0.99 -2.05
C THR A 65 12.43 1.30 -1.28
N TYR A 66 12.08 0.45 -0.31
CA TYR A 66 10.96 0.72 0.58
C TYR A 66 11.35 0.50 2.05
N ILE A 67 10.61 1.17 2.94
CA ILE A 67 10.74 1.08 4.39
C ILE A 67 9.38 0.65 4.95
N ASP A 68 9.38 -0.41 5.75
CA ASP A 68 8.23 -0.81 6.55
C ASP A 68 8.26 -0.14 7.92
N THR A 69 7.25 0.70 8.17
CA THR A 69 7.09 1.36 9.47
C THR A 69 6.71 0.41 10.59
N VAL A 70 6.19 -0.79 10.31
CA VAL A 70 5.99 -1.83 11.34
C VAL A 70 7.33 -2.25 11.92
N LEU A 71 8.29 -2.62 11.06
CA LEU A 71 9.64 -2.99 11.48
C LEU A 71 10.34 -1.83 12.20
N LEU A 72 10.22 -0.61 11.67
CA LEU A 72 10.78 0.58 12.31
C LEU A 72 10.20 0.79 13.72
N THR A 73 8.89 0.65 13.87
CA THR A 73 8.22 0.82 15.17
C THR A 73 8.61 -0.29 16.14
N GLN A 74 8.75 -1.52 15.69
CA GLN A 74 9.24 -2.64 16.51
C GLN A 74 10.66 -2.39 17.06
N MET A 75 11.51 -1.69 16.29
CA MET A 75 12.86 -1.35 16.75
C MET A 75 12.86 -0.26 17.81
N ILE A 76 11.98 0.75 17.67
CA ILE A 76 11.94 1.95 18.51
C ILE A 76 11.06 1.77 19.76
N HIS A 77 9.87 1.16 19.62
CA HIS A 77 8.84 1.06 20.65
C HIS A 77 8.51 -0.41 20.99
N ARG A 78 9.47 -1.09 21.63
CA ARG A 78 9.44 -2.55 21.87
C ARG A 78 8.30 -3.05 22.76
N ASP A 79 7.73 -2.18 23.59
CA ASP A 79 6.77 -2.54 24.63
C ASP A 79 5.30 -2.40 24.20
N LEU A 80 5.05 -2.17 22.91
CA LEU A 80 3.68 -2.12 22.39
C LEU A 80 3.04 -3.51 22.35
N ARG A 81 1.76 -3.58 22.75
CA ARG A 81 0.96 -4.81 22.69
C ARG A 81 0.92 -5.43 21.29
N ASN A 82 0.89 -4.59 20.26
CA ASN A 82 1.02 -4.95 18.85
C ASN A 82 1.39 -3.69 18.04
N TYR A 83 1.67 -3.88 16.75
CA TYR A 83 2.15 -2.83 15.85
C TYR A 83 1.17 -2.54 14.70
N LYS A 84 -0.13 -2.75 14.91
CA LYS A 84 -1.15 -2.32 13.94
C LYS A 84 -1.20 -0.80 13.90
N LEU A 85 -1.57 -0.25 12.73
CA LEU A 85 -1.66 1.19 12.48
C LEU A 85 -2.38 1.93 13.62
N ASP A 86 -3.61 1.53 13.95
CA ASP A 86 -4.40 2.18 15.01
C ASP A 86 -3.74 2.13 16.39
N THR A 87 -3.00 1.05 16.69
CA THR A 87 -2.32 0.90 17.99
C THR A 87 -1.13 1.86 18.07
N VAL A 88 -0.36 1.95 16.99
CA VAL A 88 0.80 2.86 16.91
C VAL A 88 0.34 4.31 16.87
N ALA A 89 -0.67 4.65 16.07
CA ALA A 89 -1.23 5.99 15.97
C ALA A 89 -1.75 6.49 17.33
N LYS A 90 -2.52 5.64 18.03
CA LYS A 90 -3.02 5.96 19.38
C LYS A 90 -1.88 6.15 20.39
N TYR A 91 -0.85 5.32 20.32
CA TYR A 91 0.31 5.43 21.22
C TYR A 91 1.09 6.74 20.97
N LEU A 92 1.20 7.18 19.72
CA LEU A 92 1.85 8.42 19.32
C LEU A 92 0.95 9.66 19.45
N GLU A 93 -0.27 9.51 19.99
CA GLU A 93 -1.26 10.58 20.14
C GLU A 93 -1.60 11.28 18.80
N LEU A 94 -1.61 10.51 17.71
CA LEU A 94 -2.00 10.98 16.39
C LEU A 94 -3.54 10.94 16.23
N PRO A 95 -4.11 11.88 15.46
CA PRO A 95 -5.55 11.96 15.21
C PRO A 95 -6.11 10.75 14.46
#